data_AF-A0A379LGI9-F1
#
_entry.id   AF-A0A379LGI9-F1
#
_cell.length_a   1.000
_cell.length_b   1.000
_cell.length_c   1.000
_cell.angle_alpha   90.00
_cell.angle_beta   90.00
_cell.angle_gamma   90.00
#
_symmetry.space_group_name_H-M   'P 1'
#
loop_
_entity.id
_entity.type
_entity.pdbx_description
1 polymer ?
#
loop_
_entity_poly.entity_id
_entity_poly.type
_entity_poly.pdbx_seq_one_letter_code
_entity_poly.pdbx_strand_id
1 'polypeptide(L)'
;MRGAFWLYTSIHQYGDIPAPLALLAIAVMGLGMGLFHGFLALIFNRFVGKQPLAFAALWVLQEWLKTWLFTGFPWLFVGYAFTEQYWLSSLAPVAGVFAVSFVAVLLSASLVEVFRKRAGYLVVTALFIAVSIGLWLTNPAWTQPKANSENLKVSLIQGNIPQDLKWLTEYRYKTLEIYATLSSTEWDQDMVIWPESSIPMFQTELGLLSLKW
;
A
#
# COMPACT_ATOMS: atom_id res chain seq x y z
N MET A 1 2.82 -13.92 10.77
CA MET A 1 2.02 -12.85 11.42
C MET A 1 2.77 -11.53 11.61
N ARG A 2 4.11 -11.45 11.46
CA ARG A 2 4.87 -10.21 11.71
C ARG A 2 4.58 -9.03 10.76
N GLY A 3 3.94 -9.24 9.61
CA GLY A 3 3.63 -8.16 8.65
C GLY A 3 2.24 -7.51 8.83
N ALA A 4 1.36 -8.11 9.63
CA ALA A 4 -0.03 -7.65 9.82
C ALA A 4 -0.45 -7.62 11.30
N PHE A 5 0.53 -7.52 12.20
CA PHE A 5 0.28 -7.50 13.65
C PHE A 5 -0.49 -6.26 14.10
N TRP A 6 -0.37 -5.16 13.37
CA TRP A 6 -1.06 -3.89 13.64
C TRP A 6 -2.59 -4.04 13.62
N LEU A 7 -3.13 -5.07 12.94
CA LEU A 7 -4.56 -5.39 12.98
C LEU A 7 -5.05 -5.75 14.38
N TYR A 8 -4.16 -6.19 15.28
CA TYR A 8 -4.51 -6.41 16.68
C TYR A 8 -5.07 -5.15 17.31
N THR A 9 -4.42 -4.00 17.13
CA THR A 9 -4.90 -2.72 17.65
C THR A 9 -6.27 -2.36 17.07
N SER A 10 -6.46 -2.54 15.75
CA SER A 10 -7.76 -2.29 15.11
C SER A 10 -8.89 -3.17 15.66
N ILE A 11 -8.64 -4.47 15.86
CA ILE A 11 -9.67 -5.42 16.27
C ILE A 11 -9.91 -5.39 17.79
N HIS A 12 -8.85 -5.41 18.58
CA HIS A 12 -8.96 -5.46 20.04
C HIS A 12 -9.30 -4.10 20.63
N GLN A 13 -8.52 -3.06 20.30
CA GLN A 13 -8.66 -1.76 20.95
C GLN A 13 -9.84 -0.96 20.40
N TYR A 14 -10.00 -0.92 19.07
CA TYR A 14 -11.08 -0.13 18.44
C TYR A 14 -12.33 -0.94 18.10
N GLY A 15 -12.21 -2.28 18.02
CA GLY A 15 -13.35 -3.17 17.83
C GLY A 15 -13.95 -3.72 19.13
N ASP A 16 -13.35 -3.40 20.29
CA ASP A 16 -13.74 -3.89 21.62
C ASP A 16 -13.88 -5.42 21.71
N ILE A 17 -13.02 -6.15 20.99
CA ILE A 17 -13.02 -7.61 20.95
C ILE A 17 -12.03 -8.15 21.98
N PRO A 18 -12.40 -9.13 22.84
CA PRO A 18 -11.47 -9.74 23.79
C PRO A 18 -10.19 -10.27 23.12
N ALA A 19 -9.04 -10.08 23.76
CA ALA A 19 -7.73 -10.39 23.18
C ALA A 19 -7.61 -11.81 22.59
N PRO A 20 -8.13 -12.90 23.21
CA PRO A 20 -8.06 -14.24 22.62
C PRO A 20 -8.80 -14.35 21.28
N LEU A 21 -9.96 -13.70 21.16
CA LEU A 21 -10.77 -13.69 19.94
C LEU A 21 -10.10 -12.84 18.85
N ALA A 22 -9.51 -11.70 19.20
CA ALA A 22 -8.76 -10.87 18.26
C ALA A 22 -7.53 -11.63 17.70
N LEU A 23 -6.78 -12.33 18.56
CA LEU A 23 -5.65 -13.17 18.16
C LEU A 23 -6.11 -14.33 17.27
N LEU A 24 -7.23 -14.97 17.59
CA LEU A 24 -7.82 -16.02 16.76
C LEU A 24 -8.20 -15.48 15.37
N ALA A 25 -8.83 -14.31 15.28
CA ALA A 25 -9.18 -13.69 14.01
C ALA A 25 -7.94 -13.40 13.14
N ILE A 26 -6.88 -12.86 13.74
CA ILE A 26 -5.59 -12.63 13.05
C ILE A 26 -4.96 -13.96 12.62
N ALA A 27 -5.09 -15.01 13.45
CA ALA A 27 -4.59 -16.33 13.10
C ALA A 27 -5.33 -16.93 11.91
N VAL A 28 -6.67 -16.85 11.89
CA VAL A 28 -7.51 -17.29 10.78
C VAL A 28 -7.18 -16.53 9.49
N MET A 29 -7.06 -15.20 9.56
CA MET A 29 -6.65 -14.39 8.42
C MET A 29 -5.23 -14.78 7.94
N GLY A 30 -4.29 -14.95 8.87
CA GLY A 30 -2.93 -15.38 8.57
C GLY A 30 -2.86 -16.77 7.92
N LEU A 31 -3.71 -17.70 8.37
CA LEU A 31 -3.88 -19.01 7.75
C LEU A 31 -4.48 -18.88 6.34
N GLY A 32 -5.51 -18.06 6.15
CA GLY A 32 -6.08 -17.78 4.83
C GLY A 32 -5.04 -17.24 3.84
N MET A 33 -4.24 -16.26 4.28
CA MET A 33 -3.12 -15.74 3.48
C MET A 33 -2.03 -16.79 3.27
N GLY A 34 -1.74 -17.63 4.27
CA GLY A 34 -0.79 -18.73 4.15
C GLY A 34 -1.23 -19.79 3.13
N LEU A 35 -2.51 -20.15 3.14
CA LEU A 35 -3.13 -21.05 2.16
C LEU A 35 -3.06 -20.47 0.75
N PHE A 36 -3.19 -19.16 0.61
CA PHE A 36 -3.03 -18.47 -0.66
C PHE A 36 -1.64 -18.69 -1.28
N HIS A 37 -0.58 -18.53 -0.48
CA HIS A 37 0.79 -18.83 -0.90
C HIS A 37 1.00 -20.34 -1.10
N GLY A 38 0.44 -21.16 -0.21
CA GLY A 38 0.53 -22.62 -0.26
C GLY A 38 -0.07 -23.21 -1.52
N PHE A 39 -1.23 -22.71 -1.96
CA PHE A 39 -1.88 -23.12 -3.19
C PHE A 39 -1.00 -22.86 -4.43
N LEU A 40 -0.37 -21.69 -4.52
CA LEU A 40 0.54 -21.41 -5.63
C LEU A 40 1.86 -22.19 -5.54
N ALA A 41 2.35 -22.47 -4.33
CA ALA A 41 3.48 -23.38 -4.14
C ALA A 41 3.14 -24.80 -4.63
N LEU A 42 1.91 -25.27 -4.42
CA LEU A 42 1.44 -26.55 -4.99
C LEU A 42 1.40 -26.49 -6.53
N ILE A 43 0.90 -25.40 -7.12
CA ILE A 43 0.90 -25.23 -8.57
C ILE A 43 2.31 -25.25 -9.14
N PHE A 44 3.21 -24.47 -8.55
CA PHE A 44 4.62 -24.43 -8.93
C PHE A 44 5.27 -25.81 -8.87
N ASN A 45 4.98 -26.59 -7.84
CA ASN A 45 5.59 -27.90 -7.64
C ASN A 45 5.01 -29.01 -8.53
N ARG A 46 3.72 -28.93 -8.88
CA ARG A 46 3.02 -30.01 -9.59
C ARG A 46 2.89 -29.78 -11.09
N PHE A 47 2.72 -28.54 -11.52
CA PHE A 47 2.28 -28.22 -12.89
C PHE A 47 3.28 -27.37 -13.69
N VAL A 48 4.32 -26.82 -13.07
CA VAL A 48 5.25 -25.90 -13.74
C VAL A 48 6.69 -26.40 -13.63
N GLY A 49 7.55 -25.98 -14.57
CA GLY A 49 8.95 -26.43 -14.71
C GLY A 49 9.92 -26.07 -13.58
N LYS A 50 9.44 -25.64 -12.41
CA LYS A 50 10.22 -25.32 -11.20
C LYS A 50 11.41 -24.39 -11.44
N GLN A 51 11.22 -23.40 -12.32
CA GLN A 51 12.26 -22.45 -12.72
C GLN A 51 11.99 -21.04 -12.16
N PRO A 52 13.02 -20.18 -11.99
CA PRO A 52 12.88 -18.85 -11.42
C PRO A 52 11.82 -17.98 -12.11
N LEU A 53 11.74 -18.03 -13.44
CA LEU A 53 10.77 -17.26 -14.22
C LEU A 53 9.32 -17.67 -13.90
N ALA A 54 9.08 -18.98 -13.79
CA ALA A 54 7.77 -19.50 -13.41
C ALA A 54 7.40 -19.11 -11.98
N PHE A 55 8.38 -19.11 -11.07
CA PHE A 55 8.18 -18.70 -9.69
C PHE A 55 7.81 -17.22 -9.59
N ALA A 56 8.56 -16.34 -10.28
CA ALA A 56 8.28 -14.91 -10.33
C ALA A 56 6.91 -14.60 -10.97
N ALA A 57 6.55 -15.29 -12.05
CA ALA A 57 5.24 -15.14 -12.70
C ALA A 57 4.09 -15.57 -11.78
N LEU A 58 4.21 -16.72 -11.11
CA LEU A 58 3.20 -17.16 -10.14
C LEU A 58 3.13 -16.23 -8.93
N TRP A 59 4.26 -15.68 -8.48
CA TRP A 59 4.27 -14.70 -7.39
C TRP A 59 3.51 -13.43 -7.75
N VAL A 60 3.73 -12.88 -8.94
CA VAL A 60 2.99 -11.71 -9.41
C VAL A 60 1.50 -12.03 -9.59
N LEU A 61 1.17 -13.21 -10.15
CA LEU A 61 -0.22 -13.67 -10.24
C LEU A 61 -0.86 -13.69 -8.84
N GLN A 62 -0.11 -14.13 -7.83
CA GLN A 62 -0.54 -14.08 -6.44
C GLN A 62 -0.85 -12.67 -5.97
N GLU A 63 0.09 -11.75 -6.16
CA GLU A 63 -0.10 -10.36 -5.73
C GLU A 63 -1.27 -9.71 -6.44
N TRP A 64 -1.44 -9.99 -7.73
CA TRP A 64 -2.58 -9.51 -8.50
C TRP A 64 -3.92 -10.04 -7.98
N LEU A 65 -4.04 -11.35 -7.73
CA LEU A 65 -5.26 -11.94 -7.19
C LEU A 65 -5.62 -11.35 -5.81
N LYS A 66 -4.62 -11.03 -4.96
CA LYS A 66 -4.84 -10.37 -3.67
C LYS A 66 -5.49 -8.98 -3.79
N THR A 67 -5.50 -8.35 -4.97
CA THR A 67 -6.08 -7.00 -5.14
C THR A 67 -7.60 -6.99 -5.16
N TRP A 68 -8.26 -8.11 -5.49
CA TRP A 68 -9.71 -8.13 -5.73
C TRP A 68 -10.42 -9.36 -5.15
N LEU A 69 -9.72 -10.50 -4.98
CA LEU A 69 -10.33 -11.71 -4.45
C LEU A 69 -10.82 -11.46 -3.01
N PHE A 70 -12.08 -11.80 -2.72
CA PHE A 70 -12.73 -11.54 -1.42
C PHE A 70 -12.61 -10.08 -0.98
N THR A 71 -12.96 -9.14 -1.87
CA THR A 71 -12.82 -7.67 -1.73
C THR A 71 -11.38 -7.13 -1.68
N GLY A 72 -10.39 -8.02 -1.71
CA GLY A 72 -8.98 -7.67 -1.79
C GLY A 72 -8.33 -7.37 -0.44
N PHE A 73 -7.08 -7.81 -0.30
CA PHE A 73 -6.18 -7.44 0.80
C PHE A 73 -4.73 -7.31 0.26
N PRO A 74 -4.44 -6.26 -0.54
CA PRO A 74 -3.17 -6.10 -1.26
C PRO A 74 -2.02 -5.58 -0.36
N TRP A 75 -1.92 -6.10 0.86
CA TRP A 75 -0.82 -5.78 1.76
C TRP A 75 0.42 -6.62 1.46
N LEU A 76 1.59 -6.06 1.81
CA LEU A 76 2.89 -6.73 1.77
C LEU A 76 3.27 -7.24 0.37
N PHE A 77 3.15 -6.41 -0.65
CA PHE A 77 3.74 -6.72 -1.95
C PHE A 77 5.26 -6.54 -1.89
N VAL A 78 5.98 -7.44 -2.55
CA VAL A 78 7.44 -7.42 -2.57
C VAL A 78 7.95 -6.11 -3.18
N GLY A 79 7.30 -5.61 -4.23
CA GLY A 79 7.70 -4.39 -4.92
C GLY A 79 7.77 -3.15 -4.01
N TYR A 80 6.93 -3.06 -2.97
CA TYR A 80 6.98 -1.91 -2.04
C TYR A 80 8.25 -1.88 -1.18
N ALA A 81 8.89 -3.03 -0.96
CA ALA A 81 10.17 -3.09 -0.24
C ALA A 81 11.33 -2.43 -1.02
N PHE A 82 11.13 -2.12 -2.30
CA PHE A 82 12.16 -1.58 -3.19
C PHE A 82 11.86 -0.17 -3.68
N THR A 83 10.97 0.57 -3.00
CA THR A 83 10.60 1.94 -3.36
C THR A 83 11.81 2.90 -3.34
N GLU A 84 12.74 2.70 -2.41
CA GLU A 84 13.98 3.49 -2.28
C GLU A 84 15.12 2.99 -3.18
N GLN A 85 14.98 1.82 -3.80
CA GLN A 85 15.97 1.28 -4.73
C GLN A 85 15.64 1.72 -6.16
N TYR A 86 16.09 2.93 -6.51
CA TYR A 86 15.77 3.60 -7.79
C TYR A 86 16.01 2.73 -9.03
N TRP A 87 17.06 1.92 -9.04
CA TRP A 87 17.35 1.03 -10.16
C TRP A 87 16.23 0.01 -10.41
N LEU A 88 15.46 -0.37 -9.39
CA LEU A 88 14.33 -1.30 -9.48
C LEU A 88 12.98 -0.57 -9.51
N SER A 89 12.80 0.48 -8.71
CA SER A 89 11.56 1.25 -8.69
C SER A 89 11.30 2.03 -9.98
N SER A 90 12.32 2.23 -10.84
CA SER A 90 12.17 2.77 -12.20
C SER A 90 11.30 1.91 -13.13
N LEU A 91 10.99 0.65 -12.75
CA LEU A 91 10.01 -0.18 -13.46
C LEU A 91 8.56 0.20 -13.13
N ALA A 92 8.31 0.84 -11.98
CA ALA A 92 6.97 1.14 -11.51
C ALA A 92 6.17 2.09 -12.43
N PRO A 93 6.76 3.14 -13.02
CA PRO A 93 6.04 3.96 -14.01
C PRO A 93 5.64 3.22 -15.29
N VAL A 94 6.34 2.13 -15.65
CA VAL A 94 6.10 1.38 -16.89
C VAL A 94 4.99 0.35 -16.72
N ALA A 95 5.07 -0.46 -15.65
CA ALA A 95 4.21 -1.62 -15.45
C ALA A 95 3.74 -1.80 -14.00
N GLY A 96 3.86 -0.75 -13.18
CA GLY A 96 3.42 -0.73 -11.80
C GLY A 96 4.27 -1.58 -10.86
N VAL A 97 3.77 -1.74 -9.64
CA VAL A 97 4.43 -2.48 -8.55
C VAL A 97 4.71 -3.94 -8.90
N PHE A 98 3.89 -4.55 -9.77
CA PHE A 98 4.07 -5.94 -10.18
C PHE A 98 5.36 -6.20 -10.95
N ALA A 99 5.83 -5.24 -11.76
CA ALA A 99 7.11 -5.38 -12.45
C ALA A 99 8.30 -5.33 -11.48
N VAL A 100 8.20 -4.47 -10.46
CA VAL A 100 9.19 -4.38 -9.37
C VAL A 100 9.23 -5.71 -8.59
N SER A 101 8.06 -6.23 -8.19
CA SER A 101 7.93 -7.54 -7.54
C SER A 101 8.49 -8.66 -8.42
N PHE A 102 8.16 -8.67 -9.71
CA PHE A 102 8.61 -9.70 -10.64
C PHE A 102 10.12 -9.80 -10.67
N VAL A 103 10.82 -8.68 -10.90
CA VAL A 103 12.28 -8.66 -11.04
C VAL A 103 12.96 -8.95 -9.70
N ALA A 104 12.44 -8.44 -8.58
CA ALA A 104 12.95 -8.78 -7.24
C ALA A 104 12.88 -10.28 -6.93
N VAL A 105 11.72 -10.89 -7.21
CA VAL A 105 11.49 -12.32 -6.98
C VAL A 105 12.28 -13.17 -7.95
N LEU A 106 12.36 -12.77 -9.23
CA LEU A 106 13.17 -13.44 -10.24
C LEU A 106 14.65 -13.46 -9.83
N LEU A 107 15.20 -12.33 -9.40
CA LEU A 107 16.57 -12.24 -8.91
C LEU A 107 16.80 -13.19 -7.72
N SER A 108 15.91 -13.15 -6.73
CA SER A 108 16.00 -14.00 -5.55
C SER A 108 15.94 -15.50 -5.91
N ALA A 109 15.00 -15.89 -6.77
CA ALA A 109 14.84 -17.29 -7.19
C ALA A 109 16.01 -17.77 -8.07
N SER A 110 16.53 -16.92 -8.95
CA SER A 110 17.71 -17.25 -9.76
C SER A 110 18.96 -17.38 -8.93
N LEU A 111 19.13 -16.56 -7.88
CA LEU A 111 20.25 -16.68 -6.95
C LEU A 111 20.23 -18.03 -6.22
N VAL A 112 19.06 -18.55 -5.87
CA VAL A 112 18.92 -19.91 -5.32
C VAL A 112 19.41 -20.97 -6.30
N GLU A 113 19.08 -20.87 -7.59
CA GLU A 113 19.51 -21.85 -8.60
C GLU A 113 21.02 -21.79 -8.88
N VAL A 114 21.69 -20.65 -8.65
CA VAL A 114 23.16 -20.57 -8.68
C VAL A 114 23.79 -21.50 -7.65
N PHE A 115 23.29 -21.49 -6.41
CA PHE A 115 23.75 -22.41 -5.37
C PHE A 115 23.47 -23.89 -5.70
N ARG A 116 22.51 -24.16 -6.59
CA ARG A 116 22.22 -25.50 -7.12
C ARG A 116 22.98 -25.84 -8.39
N LYS A 117 24.02 -25.05 -8.73
CA LYS A 117 24.87 -25.20 -9.91
C LYS A 117 24.14 -25.05 -11.24
N ARG A 118 23.04 -24.29 -11.26
CA ARG A 118 22.22 -24.00 -12.46
C ARG A 118 22.25 -22.50 -12.78
N ALA A 119 23.45 -21.96 -12.98
CA ALA A 119 23.67 -20.53 -13.19
C ALA A 119 23.06 -19.98 -14.50
N GLY A 120 22.62 -20.83 -15.44
CA GLY A 120 22.04 -20.39 -16.71
C GLY A 120 20.82 -19.47 -16.56
N TYR A 121 20.06 -19.58 -15.47
CA TYR A 121 18.93 -18.69 -15.19
C TYR A 121 19.33 -17.25 -14.86
N LEU A 122 20.61 -17.00 -14.53
CA LEU A 122 21.12 -15.64 -14.36
C LEU A 122 21.10 -14.85 -15.66
N VAL A 123 21.17 -15.49 -16.84
CA VAL A 123 21.18 -14.77 -18.12
C VAL A 123 19.87 -14.01 -18.31
N VAL A 124 18.72 -14.67 -18.10
CA VAL A 124 17.41 -14.03 -18.18
C VAL A 124 17.24 -12.97 -17.10
N THR A 125 17.71 -13.27 -15.89
CA THR A 125 17.65 -12.32 -14.75
C THR A 125 18.48 -11.07 -15.02
N ALA A 126 19.68 -11.22 -15.57
CA ALA A 126 20.58 -10.13 -15.92
C ALA A 126 19.98 -9.26 -17.03
N LEU A 127 19.24 -9.83 -17.97
CA LEU A 127 18.50 -9.06 -18.98
C LEU A 127 17.47 -8.13 -18.32
N PHE A 128 16.63 -8.65 -17.41
CA PHE A 128 15.65 -7.83 -16.70
C PHE A 128 16.31 -6.75 -15.82
N ILE A 129 17.42 -7.08 -15.15
CA ILE A 129 18.18 -6.11 -14.37
C ILE A 129 18.78 -5.03 -15.28
N ALA A 130 19.32 -5.40 -16.44
CA ALA A 130 19.87 -4.46 -17.40
C ALA A 130 18.81 -3.50 -17.93
N VAL A 131 17.59 -3.99 -18.23
CA VAL A 131 16.44 -3.16 -18.60
C VAL A 131 16.08 -2.20 -17.45
N SER A 132 16.01 -2.70 -16.23
CA SER A 132 15.70 -1.91 -15.03
C SER A 132 16.72 -0.80 -14.79
N ILE A 133 18.01 -1.12 -14.86
CA ILE A 133 19.12 -0.16 -14.75
C ILE A 133 19.09 0.82 -15.92
N GLY A 134 18.81 0.36 -17.14
CA GLY A 134 18.70 1.22 -18.32
C GLY A 134 17.59 2.27 -18.16
N LEU A 135 16.42 1.87 -17.65
CA LEU A 135 15.33 2.80 -17.34
C LEU A 135 15.72 3.81 -16.27
N TRP A 136 16.42 3.35 -15.23
CA TRP A 136 16.92 4.23 -14.19
C TRP A 136 17.96 5.24 -14.69
N LEU A 137 18.93 4.80 -15.50
CA LEU A 137 19.97 5.66 -16.05
C LEU A 137 19.42 6.66 -17.08
N THR A 138 18.43 6.25 -17.87
CA THR A 138 17.75 7.14 -18.82
C THR A 138 16.82 8.13 -18.11
N ASN A 139 16.32 7.77 -16.92
CA ASN A 139 15.43 8.57 -16.08
C ASN A 139 14.37 9.36 -16.89
N PRO A 140 13.53 8.66 -17.67
CA PRO A 140 12.58 9.31 -18.56
C PRO A 140 11.59 10.16 -17.75
N ALA A 141 11.42 11.42 -18.16
CA ALA A 141 10.40 12.29 -17.62
C ALA A 141 9.01 11.85 -18.12
N TRP A 142 8.35 10.96 -17.37
CA TRP A 142 7.01 10.46 -17.68
C TRP A 142 5.91 11.54 -17.62
N THR A 143 6.17 12.62 -16.90
CA THR A 143 5.28 13.78 -16.76
C THR A 143 6.09 15.06 -16.93
N GLN A 144 5.40 16.13 -17.35
CA GLN A 144 5.98 17.46 -17.47
C GLN A 144 5.18 18.43 -16.59
N PRO A 145 5.84 19.35 -15.87
CA PRO A 145 5.14 20.42 -15.18
C PRO A 145 4.27 21.22 -16.17
N LYS A 146 3.09 21.66 -15.73
CA LYS A 146 2.22 22.49 -16.55
C LYS A 146 2.92 23.83 -16.81
N ALA A 147 3.10 24.20 -18.08
CA ALA A 147 3.74 25.46 -18.44
C ALA A 147 2.91 26.66 -17.94
N ASN A 148 3.59 27.69 -17.44
CA ASN A 148 3.01 28.95 -16.96
C ASN A 148 1.98 28.81 -15.82
N SER A 149 2.03 27.74 -15.01
CA SER A 149 1.27 27.68 -13.76
C SER A 149 2.08 28.23 -12.59
N GLU A 150 1.48 29.11 -11.80
CA GLU A 150 2.03 29.48 -10.49
C GLU A 150 2.06 28.26 -9.57
N ASN A 151 3.01 28.23 -8.63
CA ASN A 151 3.08 27.16 -7.64
C ASN A 151 1.87 27.24 -6.71
N LEU A 152 1.05 26.18 -6.70
CA LEU A 152 -0.09 26.07 -5.80
C LEU A 152 0.41 25.94 -4.36
N LYS A 153 -0.05 26.82 -3.47
CA LYS A 153 0.21 26.70 -2.03
C LYS A 153 -0.90 25.89 -1.37
N VAL A 154 -0.53 24.82 -0.67
CA VAL A 154 -1.47 23.84 -0.12
C VAL A 154 -1.17 23.61 1.36
N SER A 155 -2.20 23.68 2.20
CA SER A 155 -2.12 23.33 3.62
C SER A 155 -2.91 22.06 3.93
N LEU A 156 -2.26 21.11 4.61
CA LEU A 156 -2.87 19.86 5.07
C LEU A 156 -3.10 19.96 6.59
N ILE A 157 -4.36 19.99 7.01
CA ILE A 157 -4.69 20.19 8.43
C ILE A 157 -4.79 18.85 9.14
N GLN A 158 -3.97 18.62 10.17
CA GLN A 158 -4.00 17.39 10.95
C GLN A 158 -4.58 17.64 12.35
N GLY A 159 -5.86 17.33 12.54
CA GLY A 159 -6.55 17.56 13.82
C GLY A 159 -6.13 16.63 14.96
N ASN A 160 -5.51 15.49 14.66
CA ASN A 160 -5.06 14.48 15.64
C ASN A 160 -6.15 14.09 16.67
N ILE A 161 -7.40 13.96 16.22
CA ILE A 161 -8.54 13.63 17.08
C ILE A 161 -8.44 12.16 17.53
N PRO A 162 -8.47 11.87 18.85
CA PRO A 162 -8.49 10.50 19.34
C PRO A 162 -9.68 9.70 18.79
N GLN A 163 -9.42 8.44 18.39
CA GLN A 163 -10.39 7.61 17.67
C GLN A 163 -11.61 7.23 18.53
N ASP A 164 -11.41 7.08 19.84
CA ASP A 164 -12.45 6.83 20.86
C ASP A 164 -13.39 8.02 21.05
N LEU A 165 -12.92 9.24 20.75
CA LEU A 165 -13.70 10.47 20.85
C LEU A 165 -14.36 10.87 19.51
N LYS A 166 -13.81 10.41 18.38
CA LYS A 166 -14.15 10.87 17.02
C LYS A 166 -15.65 10.85 16.70
N TRP A 167 -16.36 9.83 17.18
CA TRP A 167 -17.77 9.61 16.87
C TRP A 167 -18.73 9.99 18.00
N LEU A 168 -18.21 10.48 19.13
CA LEU A 168 -19.05 10.95 20.24
C LEU A 168 -19.76 12.24 19.85
N THR A 169 -21.08 12.28 20.07
CA THR A 169 -21.92 13.43 19.71
C THR A 169 -21.47 14.70 20.41
N GLU A 170 -21.07 14.62 21.69
CA GLU A 170 -20.51 15.77 22.41
C GLU A 170 -19.18 16.30 21.85
N TYR A 171 -18.42 15.49 21.13
CA TYR A 171 -17.10 15.87 20.60
C TYR A 171 -17.16 16.45 19.18
N ARG A 172 -18.33 16.41 18.52
CA ARG A 172 -18.52 16.89 17.13
C ARG A 172 -18.16 18.37 17.00
N TYR A 173 -18.75 19.23 17.84
CA TYR A 173 -18.50 20.67 17.80
C TYR A 173 -17.05 21.01 18.11
N LYS A 174 -16.46 20.35 19.11
CA LYS A 174 -15.05 20.52 19.46
C LYS A 174 -14.13 20.11 18.30
N THR A 175 -14.47 19.05 17.56
CA THR A 175 -13.72 18.65 16.37
C THR A 175 -13.76 19.74 15.30
N LEU A 176 -14.92 20.32 15.03
CA LEU A 176 -15.06 21.42 14.08
C LEU A 176 -14.29 22.66 14.53
N GLU A 177 -14.34 23.00 15.81
CA GLU A 177 -13.59 24.12 16.39
C GLU A 177 -12.08 23.93 16.24
N ILE A 178 -11.56 22.71 16.47
CA ILE A 178 -10.16 22.37 16.25
C ILE A 178 -9.78 22.61 14.78
N TYR A 179 -10.57 22.09 13.84
CA TYR A 179 -10.29 22.28 12.41
C TYR A 179 -10.43 23.74 11.97
N ALA A 180 -11.43 24.47 12.46
CA ALA A 180 -11.60 25.89 12.18
C ALA A 180 -10.43 26.72 12.71
N THR A 181 -9.99 26.45 13.93
CA THR A 181 -8.85 27.12 14.56
C THR A 181 -7.56 26.84 13.80
N LEU A 182 -7.26 25.57 13.51
CA LEU A 182 -6.06 25.20 12.73
C LEU A 182 -6.09 25.76 11.30
N SER A 183 -7.27 25.92 10.71
CA SER A 183 -7.41 26.47 9.35
C SER A 183 -7.35 28.00 9.33
N SER A 184 -7.64 28.67 10.44
CA SER A 184 -7.75 30.14 10.49
C SER A 184 -6.45 30.88 10.13
N THR A 185 -5.29 30.25 10.31
CA THR A 185 -3.98 30.80 9.93
C THR A 185 -3.57 30.47 8.50
N GLU A 186 -4.39 29.68 7.78
CA GLU A 186 -4.04 29.09 6.49
C GLU A 186 -4.94 29.59 5.35
N TRP A 187 -5.69 30.68 5.55
CA TRP A 187 -6.60 31.21 4.53
C TRP A 187 -5.91 31.93 3.37
N ASP A 188 -4.63 32.27 3.51
CA ASP A 188 -3.80 32.82 2.43
C ASP A 188 -3.28 31.74 1.45
N GLN A 189 -3.65 30.48 1.68
CA GLN A 189 -3.26 29.33 0.84
C GLN A 189 -4.31 29.11 -0.25
N ASP A 190 -3.88 28.60 -1.41
CA ASP A 190 -4.80 28.30 -2.52
C ASP A 190 -5.72 27.11 -2.22
N MET A 191 -5.26 26.17 -1.38
CA MET A 191 -6.02 24.99 -1.01
C MET A 191 -5.76 24.57 0.43
N VAL A 192 -6.84 24.37 1.20
CA VAL A 192 -6.79 23.78 2.55
C VAL A 192 -7.52 22.44 2.52
N ILE A 193 -6.82 21.37 2.93
CA ILE A 193 -7.35 20.00 2.92
C ILE A 193 -7.50 19.49 4.34
N TRP A 194 -8.69 18.97 4.65
CA TRP A 194 -8.96 18.24 5.87
C TRP A 194 -8.99 16.72 5.60
N PRO A 195 -8.59 15.88 6.57
CA PRO A 195 -8.53 14.44 6.42
C PRO A 195 -9.93 13.81 6.43
N GLU A 196 -9.97 12.51 6.13
CA GLU A 196 -11.18 11.72 6.06
C GLU A 196 -12.02 11.79 7.36
N SER A 197 -13.33 12.04 7.18
CA SER A 197 -14.29 12.17 8.27
C SER A 197 -13.89 13.23 9.31
N SER A 198 -13.31 14.34 8.85
CA SER A 198 -13.00 15.54 9.66
C SER A 198 -14.25 16.26 10.17
N ILE A 199 -15.38 16.08 9.47
CA ILE A 199 -16.70 16.52 9.91
C ILE A 199 -17.50 15.28 10.34
N PRO A 200 -17.57 14.97 11.65
CA PRO A 200 -18.23 13.75 12.16
C PRO A 200 -19.76 13.92 12.25
N MET A 201 -20.38 14.38 11.17
CA MET A 201 -21.82 14.67 11.09
C MET A 201 -22.35 14.32 9.71
N PHE A 202 -23.66 14.12 9.60
CA PHE A 202 -24.28 13.95 8.29
C PHE A 202 -24.31 15.28 7.53
N GLN A 203 -24.23 15.19 6.20
CA GLN A 203 -24.30 16.37 5.32
C GLN A 203 -25.63 17.16 5.48
N THR A 204 -26.71 16.48 5.83
CA THR A 204 -28.02 17.12 6.08
C THR A 204 -28.02 17.96 7.37
N GLU A 205 -27.24 17.57 8.37
CA GLU A 205 -27.12 18.29 9.65
C GLU A 205 -26.24 19.55 9.51
N LEU A 206 -25.27 19.53 8.58
CA LEU A 206 -24.37 20.64 8.27
C LEU A 206 -25.09 21.90 7.77
N GLY A 207 -26.14 21.75 6.94
CA GLY A 207 -26.89 22.88 6.41
C GLY A 207 -27.63 23.71 7.47
N LEU A 208 -27.88 23.12 8.65
CA LEU A 208 -28.48 23.82 9.79
C LEU A 208 -27.44 24.61 10.61
N LEU A 209 -26.16 24.26 10.44
CA LEU A 209 -25.03 24.85 11.14
C LEU A 209 -24.46 26.09 10.43
N SER A 210 -24.47 26.11 9.10
CA SER A 210 -24.06 27.29 8.30
C SER A 210 -24.98 28.51 8.44
N LEU A 211 -26.11 28.38 9.14
CA LEU A 211 -26.96 29.51 9.54
C LEU A 211 -26.51 30.16 10.86
N LYS A 212 -25.49 29.61 11.53
CA LYS A 212 -24.98 30.08 12.83
C LYS A 212 -23.52 30.59 12.78
N TRP A 213 -22.86 30.49 11.62
CA TRP A 213 -21.50 30.93 11.34
C TRP A 213 -21.49 31.70 10.02
#